data_AF-A0AAE0PKD9-F1
#
_entry.id   AF-A0AAE0PKD9-F1
#
_cell.length_a   1.000
_cell.length_b   1.000
_cell.length_c   1.000
_cell.angle_alpha   90.00
_cell.angle_beta   90.00
_cell.angle_gamma   90.00
#
_symmetry.space_group_name_H-M   'P 1'
#
loop_
_entity.id
_entity.type
_entity.pdbx_description
1 polymer ?
#
loop_
_entity_poly.entity_id
_entity_poly.type
_entity_poly.pdbx_seq_one_letter_code
_entity_poly.pdbx_strand_id
1 'polypeptide(L)'
;MPPPSATTIPQQQQDQGRTSNSNPSPPPPPPQPSSSPPYSPPPAPSLTDSEEAQQSYDEILDVLENFKLVLRGAIAENPYIDQHQKNVILIPIGVIVNEAHIKLGSGDGSTFKERMSQDEREEIQRWVQEKYDESQMVVQAVLETARAEAERELVELKEQARLAREISERMRTRAVERELKEGGQKEDQENQKGDQEKKEGVSSENNKNTTKPPKMFVLTPEVFVGMMSAVEARGGDLGEIVFGSDKGWGK
;
A
#
# COMPACT_ATOMS: atom_id res chain seq x y z
N MET A 1 -24.49 20.11 -27.75
CA MET A 1 -23.38 20.40 -28.68
C MET A 1 -23.94 20.51 -30.09
N PRO A 2 -23.95 21.71 -30.70
CA PRO A 2 -24.14 21.86 -32.15
C PRO A 2 -22.82 21.58 -32.93
N PRO A 3 -22.88 21.23 -34.22
CA PRO A 3 -21.70 20.93 -35.05
C PRO A 3 -21.02 22.22 -35.57
N PRO A 4 -19.72 22.16 -35.96
CA PRO A 4 -18.99 23.32 -36.45
C PRO A 4 -19.30 23.63 -37.92
N SER A 5 -19.53 24.92 -38.19
CA SER A 5 -19.68 25.51 -39.53
C SER A 5 -18.34 25.62 -40.24
N ALA A 6 -18.32 25.20 -41.51
CA ALA A 6 -17.21 25.41 -42.44
C ALA A 6 -17.04 26.90 -42.80
N THR A 7 -15.81 27.39 -42.79
CA THR A 7 -15.47 28.76 -43.24
C THR A 7 -14.82 28.71 -44.62
N THR A 8 -15.56 29.29 -45.56
CA THR A 8 -15.26 29.55 -46.97
C THR A 8 -14.17 30.59 -47.16
N ILE A 9 -13.23 30.30 -48.07
CA ILE A 9 -12.20 31.23 -48.58
C ILE A 9 -12.81 32.09 -49.71
N PRO A 10 -12.65 33.42 -49.71
CA PRO A 10 -12.90 34.22 -50.91
C PRO A 10 -11.62 34.55 -51.68
N GLN A 11 -11.70 34.33 -53.01
CA GLN A 11 -10.75 34.72 -54.04
C GLN A 11 -11.49 35.66 -55.03
N GLN A 12 -11.02 36.89 -55.24
CA GLN A 12 -11.37 37.79 -56.37
C GLN A 12 -10.17 38.74 -56.59
N GLN A 13 -9.44 38.68 -57.72
CA GLN A 13 -9.69 39.26 -59.07
C GLN A 13 -9.71 40.81 -59.11
N GLN A 14 -8.66 41.44 -59.70
CA GLN A 14 -8.66 42.17 -61.02
C GLN A 14 -9.27 43.59 -60.95
N ASP A 15 -8.84 44.66 -61.61
CA ASP A 15 -7.82 44.96 -62.63
C ASP A 15 -7.62 46.50 -62.73
N GLN A 16 -6.46 46.92 -63.25
CA GLN A 16 -6.10 48.10 -64.06
C GLN A 16 -6.61 49.56 -63.83
N GLY A 17 -5.63 50.49 -63.87
CA GLY A 17 -5.78 51.88 -64.30
C GLY A 17 -4.44 52.59 -64.64
N ARG A 18 -4.19 52.84 -65.95
CA ARG A 18 -3.17 53.73 -66.58
C ARG A 18 -3.28 55.19 -66.09
N THR A 19 -2.37 56.17 -66.22
CA THR A 19 -0.98 56.40 -66.71
C THR A 19 -0.65 57.84 -66.31
N SER A 20 0.56 58.16 -65.85
CA SER A 20 1.10 59.53 -65.91
C SER A 20 2.62 59.49 -65.94
N ASN A 21 3.15 60.05 -67.02
CA ASN A 21 4.54 60.09 -67.43
C ASN A 21 5.37 60.91 -66.43
N SER A 22 6.21 60.25 -65.64
CA SER A 22 7.28 60.91 -64.87
C SER A 22 8.51 60.01 -64.87
N ASN A 23 9.63 60.61 -65.25
CA ASN A 23 10.94 60.00 -65.39
C ASN A 23 11.34 59.28 -64.09
N PRO A 24 11.53 57.94 -64.06
CA PRO A 24 11.88 57.27 -62.82
C PRO A 24 13.35 57.53 -62.49
N SER A 25 13.61 58.14 -61.34
CA SER A 25 14.93 58.05 -60.70
C SER A 25 15.30 56.56 -60.57
N PRO A 26 16.57 56.17 -60.82
CA PRO A 26 16.97 54.78 -60.65
C PRO A 26 16.64 54.32 -59.22
N PRO A 27 16.09 53.11 -59.04
CA PRO A 27 15.82 52.59 -57.71
C PRO A 27 17.14 52.57 -56.90
N PRO A 28 17.10 52.85 -55.59
CA PRO A 28 18.26 52.64 -54.74
C PRO A 28 18.73 51.19 -54.92
N PRO A 29 20.06 50.95 -54.95
CA PRO A 29 20.58 49.59 -55.03
C PRO A 29 19.94 48.74 -53.94
N PRO A 30 19.65 47.45 -54.21
CA PRO A 30 19.11 46.56 -53.20
C PRO A 30 20.01 46.64 -51.96
N PRO A 31 19.44 46.67 -50.74
CA PRO A 31 20.25 46.57 -49.53
C PRO A 31 21.09 45.30 -49.69
N GLN A 32 22.42 45.48 -49.70
CA GLN A 32 23.32 44.34 -49.68
C GLN A 32 22.89 43.45 -48.50
N PRO A 33 22.90 42.11 -48.64
CA PRO A 33 22.61 41.23 -47.52
C PRO A 33 23.54 41.64 -46.40
N SER A 34 22.97 42.24 -45.36
CA SER A 34 23.68 42.62 -44.15
C SER A 34 24.38 41.34 -43.72
N SER A 35 25.71 41.34 -43.80
CA SER A 35 26.52 40.16 -43.51
C SER A 35 26.05 39.65 -42.16
N SER A 36 25.46 38.46 -42.16
CA SER A 36 25.01 37.81 -40.93
C SER A 36 26.19 37.90 -39.95
N PRO A 37 25.97 38.34 -38.70
CA PRO A 37 27.04 38.35 -37.72
C PRO A 37 27.67 36.95 -37.73
N PRO A 38 29.02 36.84 -37.65
CA PRO A 38 29.68 35.55 -37.66
C PRO A 38 29.01 34.69 -36.61
N TYR A 39 28.42 33.58 -37.05
CA TYR A 39 27.78 32.60 -36.19
C TYR A 39 28.85 32.15 -35.20
N SER A 40 28.79 32.72 -34.00
CA SER A 40 29.66 32.31 -32.91
C SER A 40 29.04 31.02 -32.41
N PRO A 41 29.68 29.85 -32.60
CA PRO A 41 29.18 28.64 -31.98
C PRO A 41 29.05 28.92 -30.48
N PRO A 42 27.99 28.44 -29.83
CA PRO A 42 27.86 28.57 -28.38
C PRO A 42 29.16 28.07 -27.74
N PRO A 43 29.65 28.72 -26.66
CA PRO A 43 30.83 28.25 -25.97
C PRO A 43 30.64 26.76 -25.63
N ALA A 44 31.64 25.95 -26.00
CA ALA A 44 31.61 24.53 -25.66
C ALA A 44 31.47 24.42 -24.14
N PRO A 45 30.58 23.55 -23.63
CA PRO A 45 30.39 23.38 -22.20
C PRO A 45 31.74 23.06 -21.56
N SER A 46 32.03 23.71 -20.44
CA SER A 46 33.24 23.43 -19.68
C SER A 46 33.20 21.97 -19.22
N LEU A 47 34.35 21.28 -19.20
CA LEU A 47 34.43 19.89 -18.72
C LEU A 47 33.83 19.75 -17.31
N THR A 48 34.02 20.75 -16.46
CA THR A 48 33.45 20.84 -15.11
C THR A 48 31.92 20.93 -15.13
N ASP A 49 31.33 21.69 -16.06
CA ASP A 49 29.88 21.85 -16.16
C ASP A 49 29.20 20.53 -16.58
N SER A 50 29.92 19.70 -17.35
CA SER A 50 29.45 18.38 -17.76
C SER A 50 29.54 17.34 -16.63
N GLU A 51 30.57 17.42 -15.78
CA GLU A 51 30.71 16.55 -14.61
C GLU A 51 29.66 16.89 -13.54
N GLU A 52 29.46 18.17 -13.24
CA GLU A 52 28.42 18.63 -12.29
C GLU A 52 27.01 18.27 -12.78
N ALA A 53 26.74 18.38 -14.09
CA ALA A 53 25.47 17.97 -14.67
C ALA A 53 25.22 16.46 -14.54
N GLN A 54 26.26 15.65 -14.72
CA GLN A 54 26.17 14.20 -14.53
C GLN A 54 25.92 13.87 -13.06
N GLN A 55 26.63 14.50 -12.13
CA GLN A 55 26.44 14.28 -10.70
C GLN A 55 25.02 14.66 -10.25
N SER A 56 24.52 15.83 -10.66
CA SER A 56 23.14 16.26 -10.33
C SER A 56 22.09 15.31 -10.92
N TYR A 57 22.32 14.79 -12.12
CA TYR A 57 21.45 13.79 -12.73
C TYR A 57 21.40 12.49 -11.90
N ASP A 58 22.58 12.00 -11.47
CA ASP A 58 22.69 10.79 -10.67
C ASP A 58 22.03 10.97 -9.29
N GLU A 59 22.20 12.14 -8.65
CA GLU A 59 21.50 12.47 -7.40
C GLU A 59 19.97 12.43 -7.55
N ILE A 60 19.44 12.95 -8.65
CA ILE A 60 17.99 12.87 -8.92
C ILE A 60 17.56 11.41 -9.11
N LEU A 61 18.34 10.60 -9.83
CA LEU A 61 18.02 9.18 -10.02
C LEU A 61 18.01 8.41 -8.70
N ASP A 62 18.96 8.67 -7.81
CA ASP A 62 19.01 8.08 -6.47
C ASP A 62 17.75 8.41 -5.66
N VAL A 63 17.29 9.67 -5.71
CA VAL A 63 16.03 10.07 -5.04
C VAL A 63 14.83 9.35 -5.66
N LEU A 64 14.76 9.24 -6.99
CA LEU A 64 13.69 8.52 -7.69
C LEU A 64 13.71 7.00 -7.40
N GLU A 65 14.89 6.42 -7.18
CA GLU A 65 15.02 5.04 -6.74
C GLU A 65 14.52 4.86 -5.30
N ASN A 66 14.83 5.79 -4.40
CA ASN A 66 14.28 5.81 -3.04
C ASN A 66 12.75 5.90 -3.03
N PHE A 67 12.14 6.69 -3.92
CA PHE A 67 10.69 6.70 -4.13
C PHE A 67 10.14 5.30 -4.47
N LYS A 68 10.80 4.59 -5.40
CA LYS A 68 10.34 3.29 -5.92
C LYS A 68 10.58 2.14 -4.97
N LEU A 69 11.70 2.14 -4.25
CA LEU A 69 12.10 1.03 -3.38
C LEU A 69 11.61 1.25 -1.95
N VAL A 70 11.98 2.38 -1.34
CA VAL A 70 11.75 2.61 0.09
C VAL A 70 10.29 2.93 0.34
N LEU A 71 9.75 3.97 -0.30
CA LEU A 71 8.38 4.43 -0.02
C LEU A 71 7.34 3.43 -0.54
N ARG A 72 7.49 2.96 -1.78
CA ARG A 72 6.55 1.98 -2.35
C ARG A 72 6.69 0.59 -1.73
N GLY A 73 7.90 0.14 -1.38
CA GLY A 73 8.11 -1.13 -0.68
C GLY A 73 7.44 -1.12 0.70
N ALA A 74 7.71 -0.08 1.50
CA ALA A 74 7.15 0.07 2.84
C ALA A 74 5.61 0.05 2.85
N ILE A 75 4.96 0.64 1.85
CA ILE A 75 3.49 0.64 1.73
C ILE A 75 2.96 -0.68 1.16
N ALA A 76 3.58 -1.21 0.09
CA ALA A 76 3.08 -2.39 -0.59
C ALA A 76 3.13 -3.64 0.31
N GLU A 77 4.19 -3.77 1.09
CA GLU A 77 4.45 -4.93 1.94
C GLU A 77 3.74 -4.86 3.30
N ASN A 78 3.24 -3.69 3.71
CA ASN A 78 2.56 -3.54 4.99
C ASN A 78 1.17 -4.23 4.96
N PRO A 79 0.92 -5.22 5.85
CA PRO A 79 -0.35 -5.94 5.88
C PRO A 79 -1.48 -5.17 6.56
N TYR A 80 -1.16 -4.14 7.34
CA TYR A 80 -2.11 -3.33 8.10
C TYR A 80 -2.67 -2.15 7.30
N ILE A 81 -2.06 -1.83 6.15
CA ILE A 81 -2.57 -0.82 5.23
C ILE A 81 -3.51 -1.51 4.25
N ASP A 82 -4.74 -1.02 4.14
CA ASP A 82 -5.71 -1.57 3.21
C ASP A 82 -5.40 -1.17 1.74
N GLN A 83 -5.98 -1.90 0.79
CA GLN A 83 -5.70 -1.67 -0.64
C GLN A 83 -6.09 -0.26 -1.12
N HIS A 84 -7.13 0.34 -0.56
CA HIS A 84 -7.54 1.70 -0.92
C HIS A 84 -6.49 2.71 -0.44
N GLN A 85 -6.05 2.62 0.82
CA GLN A 85 -4.96 3.44 1.35
C GLN A 85 -3.66 3.26 0.55
N LYS A 86 -3.30 2.02 0.18
CA LYS A 86 -2.17 1.75 -0.72
C LYS A 86 -2.31 2.51 -2.03
N ASN A 87 -3.48 2.44 -2.66
CA ASN A 87 -3.71 3.12 -3.94
C ASN A 87 -3.65 4.66 -3.81
N VAL A 88 -4.16 5.24 -2.71
CA VAL A 88 -4.11 6.68 -2.44
C VAL A 88 -2.68 7.20 -2.38
N ILE A 89 -1.70 6.38 -2.00
CA ILE A 89 -0.29 6.78 -1.87
C ILE A 89 0.53 6.37 -3.10
N LEU A 90 0.38 5.12 -3.56
CA LEU A 90 1.20 4.57 -4.62
C LEU A 90 0.90 5.19 -5.99
N ILE A 91 -0.34 5.61 -6.24
CA ILE A 91 -0.69 6.28 -7.50
C ILE A 91 0.01 7.64 -7.61
N PRO A 92 -0.09 8.57 -6.63
CA PRO A 92 0.67 9.82 -6.66
C PRO A 92 2.18 9.63 -6.79
N ILE A 93 2.78 8.69 -6.06
CA ILE A 93 4.22 8.39 -6.18
C ILE A 93 4.57 7.99 -7.62
N GLY A 94 3.77 7.12 -8.23
CA GLY A 94 3.95 6.72 -9.63
C GLY A 94 3.84 7.91 -10.60
N VAL A 95 2.93 8.84 -10.36
CA VAL A 95 2.77 10.07 -11.15
C VAL A 95 3.99 10.97 -11.01
N ILE A 96 4.47 11.22 -9.78
CA ILE A 96 5.64 12.05 -9.50
C ILE A 96 6.88 11.49 -10.19
N VAL A 97 7.11 10.18 -10.07
CA VAL A 97 8.24 9.49 -10.71
C VAL A 97 8.17 9.63 -12.24
N ASN A 98 6.99 9.45 -12.83
CA ASN A 98 6.82 9.60 -14.26
C ASN A 98 7.02 11.05 -14.73
N GLU A 99 6.51 12.02 -13.97
CA GLU A 99 6.71 13.44 -14.24
C GLU A 99 8.19 13.85 -14.11
N ALA A 100 8.91 13.30 -13.14
CA ALA A 100 10.35 13.49 -13.01
C ALA A 100 11.09 12.97 -14.25
N HIS A 101 10.77 11.75 -14.72
CA HIS A 101 11.36 11.21 -15.94
C HIS A 101 11.05 12.08 -17.18
N ILE A 102 9.84 12.64 -17.28
CA ILE A 102 9.48 13.57 -18.36
C ILE A 102 10.31 14.86 -18.27
N LYS A 103 10.48 15.41 -17.06
CA LYS A 103 11.30 16.62 -16.81
C LYS A 103 12.78 16.39 -17.10
N LEU A 104 13.32 15.22 -16.78
CA LEU A 104 14.69 14.82 -17.12
C LEU A 104 14.90 14.62 -18.63
N GLY A 105 13.81 14.41 -19.38
CA GLY A 105 13.81 14.28 -20.83
C GLY A 105 14.13 12.84 -21.28
N SER A 106 15.20 12.71 -22.06
CA SER A 106 15.63 11.41 -22.59
C SER A 106 16.03 10.46 -21.45
N GLY A 107 15.74 9.16 -21.63
CA GLY A 107 16.00 8.13 -20.62
C GLY A 107 17.48 7.92 -20.26
N ASP A 108 18.40 8.48 -21.05
CA ASP A 108 19.85 8.48 -20.80
C ASP A 108 20.35 9.78 -20.13
N GLY A 109 19.44 10.71 -19.86
CA GLY A 109 19.72 12.01 -19.26
C GLY A 109 20.45 12.98 -20.18
N SER A 110 20.65 12.66 -21.47
CA SER A 110 21.38 13.54 -22.39
C SER A 110 20.73 14.92 -22.50
N THR A 111 19.40 14.99 -22.48
CA THR A 111 18.65 16.26 -22.47
C THR A 111 18.95 17.10 -21.23
N PHE A 112 18.91 16.48 -20.04
CA PHE A 112 19.25 17.14 -18.79
C PHE A 112 20.70 17.61 -18.74
N LYS A 113 21.64 16.77 -19.20
CA LYS A 113 23.08 17.06 -19.10
C LYS A 113 23.56 18.10 -20.11
N GLU A 114 23.09 18.00 -21.36
CA GLU A 114 23.66 18.77 -22.48
C GLU A 114 22.79 19.95 -22.91
N ARG A 115 21.49 19.93 -22.62
CA ARG A 115 20.53 20.90 -23.17
C ARG A 115 19.85 21.79 -22.14
N MET A 116 19.89 21.42 -20.86
CA MET A 116 19.33 22.24 -19.79
C MET A 116 20.40 23.16 -19.20
N SER A 117 19.97 24.39 -18.90
CA SER A 117 20.75 25.34 -18.12
C SER A 117 20.90 24.87 -16.66
N GLN A 118 21.89 25.41 -15.96
CA GLN A 118 22.10 25.11 -14.54
C GLN A 118 20.86 25.44 -13.71
N ASP A 119 20.23 26.60 -13.93
CA ASP A 119 19.03 27.02 -13.21
C ASP A 119 17.86 26.02 -13.39
N GLU A 120 17.66 25.52 -14.61
CA GLU A 120 16.64 24.49 -14.90
C GLU A 120 16.95 23.16 -14.20
N ARG A 121 18.23 22.76 -14.16
CA ARG A 121 18.65 21.54 -13.45
C ARG A 121 18.41 21.66 -11.95
N GLU A 122 18.78 22.78 -11.34
CA GLU A 122 18.56 23.07 -9.93
C GLU A 122 17.06 23.14 -9.60
N GLU A 123 16.24 23.69 -10.49
CA GLU A 123 14.78 23.71 -10.34
C GLU A 123 14.20 22.28 -10.32
N ILE A 124 14.62 21.41 -11.24
CA ILE A 124 14.19 20.01 -11.28
C ILE A 124 14.65 19.27 -10.02
N GLN A 125 15.91 19.44 -9.61
CA GLN A 125 16.45 18.81 -8.40
C GLN A 125 15.65 19.22 -7.16
N ARG A 126 15.40 20.53 -6.99
CA ARG A 126 14.60 21.05 -5.88
C ARG A 126 13.18 20.50 -5.90
N TRP A 127 12.55 20.46 -7.07
CA TRP A 127 11.20 19.94 -7.23
C TRP A 127 11.12 18.45 -6.89
N VAL A 128 12.08 17.62 -7.33
CA VAL A 128 12.11 16.19 -7.00
C VAL A 128 12.27 16.00 -5.49
N GLN A 129 13.16 16.76 -4.85
CA GLN A 129 13.37 16.68 -3.40
C GLN A 129 12.13 17.10 -2.61
N GLU A 130 11.49 18.22 -2.99
CA GLU A 130 10.25 18.69 -2.34
C GLU A 130 9.15 17.63 -2.43
N LYS A 131 8.98 17.02 -3.62
CA LYS A 131 7.98 15.96 -3.79
C LYS A 131 8.32 14.71 -3.00
N TYR A 132 9.60 14.41 -2.82
CA TYR A 132 10.05 13.29 -1.99
C TYR A 132 9.68 13.52 -0.54
N ASP A 133 10.01 14.69 0.00
CA ASP A 133 9.73 15.05 1.40
C ASP A 133 8.21 15.06 1.67
N GLU A 134 7.41 15.66 0.78
CA GLU A 134 5.95 15.62 0.85
C GLU A 134 5.41 14.18 0.89
N SER A 135 5.90 13.34 -0.03
CA SER A 135 5.46 11.94 -0.13
C SER A 135 5.87 11.12 1.09
N GLN A 136 7.07 11.36 1.61
CA GLN A 136 7.57 10.72 2.82
C GLN A 136 6.70 11.08 4.03
N MET A 137 6.32 12.35 4.19
CA MET A 137 5.42 12.76 5.27
C MET A 137 4.06 12.05 5.20
N VAL A 138 3.48 11.93 4.00
CA VAL A 138 2.20 11.23 3.80
C VAL A 138 2.34 9.74 4.11
N VAL A 139 3.37 9.08 3.59
CA VAL A 139 3.67 7.68 3.86
C VAL A 139 3.81 7.43 5.36
N GLN A 140 4.56 8.28 6.06
CA GLN A 140 4.79 8.14 7.49
C GLN A 140 3.50 8.32 8.30
N ALA A 141 2.68 9.32 7.97
CA ALA A 141 1.39 9.52 8.64
C ALA A 141 0.45 8.31 8.48
N VAL A 142 0.44 7.68 7.30
CA VAL A 142 -0.37 6.47 7.07
C VAL A 142 0.20 5.28 7.84
N LEU A 143 1.52 5.10 7.86
CA LEU A 143 2.16 4.04 8.63
C LEU A 143 1.89 4.17 10.14
N GLU A 144 1.93 5.39 10.68
CA GLU A 144 1.60 5.66 12.08
C GLU A 144 0.13 5.38 12.39
N THR A 145 -0.78 5.73 11.49
CA THR A 145 -2.21 5.43 11.62
C THR A 145 -2.46 3.93 11.62
N ALA A 146 -1.91 3.21 10.64
CA ALA A 146 -2.05 1.75 10.54
C ALA A 146 -1.46 1.04 11.77
N ARG A 147 -0.34 1.53 12.29
CA ARG A 147 0.25 1.02 13.53
C ARG A 147 -0.67 1.24 14.73
N ALA A 148 -1.25 2.43 14.88
CA ALA A 148 -2.15 2.72 15.98
C ALA A 148 -3.42 1.85 15.93
N GLU A 149 -3.95 1.59 14.73
CA GLU A 149 -5.07 0.67 14.52
C GLU A 149 -4.70 -0.77 14.90
N ALA A 150 -3.55 -1.27 14.46
CA ALA A 150 -3.06 -2.60 14.82
C ALA A 150 -2.85 -2.76 16.34
N GLU A 151 -2.29 -1.74 17.00
CA GLU A 151 -2.11 -1.74 18.46
C GLU A 151 -3.47 -1.75 19.19
N ARG A 152 -4.47 -1.03 18.68
CA ARG A 152 -5.83 -1.03 19.23
C ARG A 152 -6.50 -2.40 19.09
N GLU A 153 -6.42 -3.02 17.92
CA GLU A 153 -6.97 -4.36 17.69
C GLU A 153 -6.31 -5.41 18.59
N LEU A 154 -5.00 -5.33 18.79
CA LEU A 154 -4.27 -6.21 19.69
C LEU A 154 -4.75 -6.09 21.15
N VAL A 155 -5.03 -4.86 21.62
CA VAL A 155 -5.58 -4.63 22.96
C VAL A 155 -6.99 -5.23 23.08
N GLU A 156 -7.84 -5.04 22.07
CA GLU A 156 -9.19 -5.61 22.07
C GLU A 156 -9.17 -7.14 22.08
N LEU A 157 -8.33 -7.76 21.25
CA LEU A 157 -8.15 -9.22 21.22
C LEU A 157 -7.66 -9.77 22.56
N LYS A 158 -6.74 -9.07 23.24
CA LYS A 158 -6.26 -9.46 24.58
C LYS A 158 -7.39 -9.43 25.60
N GLU A 159 -8.25 -8.42 25.56
CA GLU A 159 -9.40 -8.32 26.47
C GLU A 159 -10.45 -9.38 26.17
N GLN A 160 -10.74 -9.66 24.90
CA GLN A 160 -11.62 -10.76 24.51
C GLN A 160 -11.08 -12.12 24.99
N ALA A 161 -9.77 -12.36 24.84
CA ALA A 161 -9.13 -13.58 25.34
C ALA A 161 -9.20 -13.68 26.87
N ARG A 162 -9.05 -12.57 27.59
CA ARG A 162 -9.20 -12.51 29.05
C ARG A 162 -10.62 -12.90 29.48
N LEU A 163 -11.63 -12.31 28.85
CA LEU A 163 -13.04 -12.61 29.12
C LEU A 163 -13.39 -14.07 28.79
N ALA A 164 -12.89 -14.60 27.68
CA ALA A 164 -13.08 -16.00 27.30
C ALA A 164 -12.50 -16.97 28.34
N ARG A 165 -11.31 -16.67 28.90
CA ARG A 165 -10.72 -17.44 30.00
C ARG A 165 -11.58 -17.38 31.26
N GLU A 166 -12.04 -16.20 31.65
CA GLU A 166 -12.91 -16.03 32.83
C GLU A 166 -14.22 -16.81 32.71
N ILE A 167 -14.85 -16.79 31.52
CA ILE A 167 -16.05 -17.59 31.25
C ILE A 167 -15.74 -19.09 31.34
N SER A 168 -14.63 -19.53 30.75
CA SER A 168 -14.20 -20.94 30.80
C SER A 168 -13.98 -21.41 32.23
N GLU A 169 -13.32 -20.61 33.06
CA GLU A 169 -13.10 -20.91 34.48
C GLU A 169 -14.43 -20.99 35.25
N ARG A 170 -15.35 -20.04 35.05
CA ARG A 170 -16.69 -20.09 35.67
C ARG A 170 -17.45 -21.35 35.27
N MET A 171 -17.34 -21.77 34.00
CA MET A 171 -17.98 -23.00 33.53
C MET A 171 -17.37 -24.25 34.18
N ARG A 172 -16.04 -24.29 34.37
CA ARG A 172 -15.36 -25.38 35.11
C ARG A 172 -15.82 -25.42 36.56
N THR A 173 -15.84 -24.30 37.27
CA THR A 173 -16.30 -24.24 38.66
C THR A 173 -17.74 -24.73 38.80
N ARG A 174 -18.65 -24.29 37.91
CA ARG A 174 -20.04 -24.75 37.90
C ARG A 174 -20.21 -26.23 37.53
N ALA A 175 -19.27 -26.82 36.80
CA ALA A 175 -19.28 -28.25 36.50
C ALA A 175 -18.90 -29.05 37.76
N VAL A 176 -17.82 -28.66 38.42
CA VAL A 176 -17.38 -29.26 39.69
C VAL A 176 -18.46 -29.15 40.78
N GLU A 177 -19.11 -27.99 40.94
CA GLU A 177 -20.21 -27.82 41.89
C GLU A 177 -21.41 -28.73 41.60
N ARG A 178 -21.69 -29.00 40.32
CA ARG A 178 -22.76 -29.93 39.91
C ARG A 178 -22.39 -31.36 40.24
N GLU A 179 -21.16 -31.78 39.95
CA GLU A 179 -20.66 -33.12 40.31
C GLU A 179 -20.71 -33.37 41.82
N LEU A 180 -20.35 -32.37 42.64
CA LEU A 180 -20.45 -32.47 44.10
C LEU A 180 -21.90 -32.61 44.59
N LYS A 181 -22.84 -31.85 44.01
CA LYS A 181 -24.27 -31.94 44.35
C LYS A 181 -24.90 -33.26 43.91
N GLU A 182 -24.58 -33.72 42.71
CA GLU A 182 -25.07 -35.00 42.19
C GLU A 182 -24.48 -36.19 42.95
N GLY A 183 -23.22 -36.11 43.38
CA GLY A 183 -22.58 -37.09 44.24
C GLY A 183 -23.29 -37.22 45.59
N GLY A 184 -23.55 -36.10 46.27
CA GLY A 184 -24.26 -36.10 47.56
C GLY A 184 -25.70 -36.63 47.45
N GLN A 185 -26.44 -36.27 46.41
CA GLN A 185 -27.80 -36.80 46.20
C GLN A 185 -27.85 -38.31 45.95
N LYS A 186 -26.83 -38.88 45.30
CA LYS A 186 -26.73 -40.34 45.10
C LYS A 186 -26.44 -41.07 46.40
N GLU A 187 -25.56 -40.53 47.24
CA GLU A 187 -25.24 -41.09 48.55
C GLU A 187 -26.45 -41.08 49.50
N ASP A 188 -27.21 -39.98 49.50
CA ASP A 188 -28.45 -39.88 50.29
C ASP A 188 -29.54 -40.86 49.79
N GLN A 189 -29.68 -41.05 48.47
CA GLN A 189 -30.59 -42.06 47.91
C GLN A 189 -30.14 -43.49 48.23
N GLU A 190 -28.84 -43.78 48.18
CA GLU A 190 -28.30 -45.10 48.49
C GLU A 190 -28.49 -45.46 49.97
N ASN A 191 -28.28 -44.48 50.87
CA ASN A 191 -28.56 -44.65 52.30
C ASN A 191 -30.05 -44.88 52.59
N GLN A 192 -30.97 -44.15 51.94
CA GLN A 192 -32.41 -44.39 52.09
C GLN A 192 -32.84 -45.76 51.55
N LYS A 193 -32.22 -46.23 50.45
CA LYS A 193 -32.49 -47.56 49.89
C LYS A 193 -32.00 -48.69 50.80
N GLY A 194 -30.82 -48.54 51.42
CA GLY A 194 -30.29 -49.51 52.38
C GLY A 194 -31.15 -49.68 53.63
N ASP A 195 -31.82 -48.62 54.09
CA ASP A 195 -32.77 -48.68 55.21
C ASP A 195 -34.13 -49.29 54.84
N GLN A 196 -34.55 -49.18 53.58
CA GLN A 196 -35.73 -49.91 53.06
C GLN A 196 -35.47 -51.40 52.85
N GLU A 197 -34.30 -51.79 52.32
CA GLU A 197 -33.94 -53.21 52.13
C GLU A 197 -33.80 -53.98 53.45
N LYS A 198 -33.54 -53.31 54.59
CA LYS A 198 -33.61 -53.92 55.93
C LYS A 198 -35.04 -54.14 56.45
N LYS A 199 -36.05 -53.49 55.88
CA LYS A 199 -37.47 -53.62 56.29
C LYS A 199 -38.30 -54.50 55.38
N GLU A 200 -37.85 -54.78 54.16
CA GLU A 200 -38.56 -55.63 53.19
C GLU A 200 -37.75 -56.88 52.83
N GLY A 201 -37.39 -57.66 53.85
CA GLY A 201 -37.25 -59.09 53.66
C GLY A 201 -38.64 -59.70 53.53
N VAL A 202 -39.28 -59.59 52.36
CA VAL A 202 -40.27 -60.52 51.78
C VAL A 202 -40.87 -59.91 50.49
N SER A 203 -40.63 -60.61 49.39
CA SER A 203 -41.47 -60.73 48.18
C SER A 203 -41.17 -59.89 46.92
N SER A 204 -40.92 -60.66 45.86
CA SER A 204 -41.41 -60.47 44.47
C SER A 204 -40.48 -59.84 43.42
N GLU A 205 -39.75 -60.73 42.74
CA GLU A 205 -39.91 -61.12 41.33
C GLU A 205 -40.26 -60.09 40.22
N ASN A 206 -39.35 -60.04 39.23
CA ASN A 206 -39.54 -59.85 37.78
C ASN A 206 -40.26 -58.60 37.24
N ASN A 207 -39.49 -57.71 36.58
CA ASN A 207 -39.70 -57.43 35.15
C ASN A 207 -38.51 -56.69 34.49
N LYS A 208 -37.98 -57.25 33.40
CA LYS A 208 -36.98 -56.62 32.53
C LYS A 208 -37.69 -55.85 31.43
N ASN A 209 -37.48 -54.52 31.35
CA ASN A 209 -37.79 -53.77 30.14
C ASN A 209 -36.69 -52.75 29.84
N THR A 210 -36.00 -52.95 28.71
CA THR A 210 -34.85 -52.16 28.26
C THR A 210 -35.27 -51.19 27.17
N THR A 211 -35.35 -49.89 27.50
CA THR A 211 -35.54 -48.81 26.51
C THR A 211 -34.25 -48.00 26.43
N LYS A 212 -33.56 -48.08 25.28
CA LYS A 212 -32.35 -47.30 24.99
C LYS A 212 -32.69 -45.81 24.78
N PRO A 213 -31.99 -44.86 25.42
CA PRO A 213 -32.15 -43.44 25.13
C PRO A 213 -31.48 -43.05 23.80
N PRO A 214 -31.95 -41.98 23.13
CA PRO A 214 -31.38 -41.48 21.89
C PRO A 214 -30.00 -40.84 22.12
N LYS A 215 -29.08 -41.05 21.17
CA LYS A 215 -27.75 -40.46 21.12
C LYS A 215 -27.87 -38.95 20.90
N MET A 216 -27.67 -38.16 21.95
CA MET A 216 -27.41 -36.73 21.83
C MET A 216 -25.96 -36.54 21.37
N PHE A 217 -25.76 -35.83 20.25
CA PHE A 217 -24.44 -35.41 19.82
C PHE A 217 -23.91 -34.37 20.82
N VAL A 218 -22.96 -34.80 21.66
CA VAL A 218 -22.20 -33.91 22.54
C VAL A 218 -21.01 -33.41 21.73
N LEU A 219 -21.00 -32.12 21.38
CA LEU A 219 -19.80 -31.45 20.89
C LEU A 219 -18.78 -31.44 22.03
N THR A 220 -17.76 -32.27 21.91
CA THR A 220 -16.69 -32.35 22.91
C THR A 220 -15.80 -31.11 22.81
N PRO A 221 -15.21 -30.65 23.93
CA PRO A 221 -14.30 -29.50 23.95
C PRO A 221 -13.13 -29.62 22.95
N GLU A 222 -12.72 -30.84 22.60
CA GLU A 222 -11.66 -31.12 21.62
C GLU A 222 -12.02 -30.65 20.20
N VAL A 223 -13.30 -30.73 19.80
CA VAL A 223 -13.76 -30.23 18.49
C VAL A 223 -13.70 -28.70 18.44
N PHE A 224 -13.94 -28.02 19.57
CA PHE A 224 -13.87 -26.57 19.68
C PHE A 224 -12.41 -26.07 19.70
N VAL A 225 -11.50 -26.79 20.36
CA VAL A 225 -10.05 -26.49 20.36
C VAL A 225 -9.46 -26.68 18.95
N GLY A 226 -9.89 -27.72 18.22
CA GLY A 226 -9.47 -27.93 16.82
C GLY A 226 -9.88 -26.80 15.86
N MET A 227 -11.06 -26.18 16.06
CA MET A 227 -11.46 -25.02 15.26
C MET A 227 -10.66 -23.75 15.60
N MET A 228 -10.23 -23.57 16.85
CA MET A 228 -9.41 -22.42 17.25
C MET A 228 -7.95 -22.55 16.76
N SER A 229 -7.36 -23.76 16.76
CA SER A 229 -6.02 -23.98 16.19
C SER A 229 -5.95 -23.73 14.67
N ALA A 230 -7.06 -23.88 13.94
CA ALA A 230 -7.12 -23.54 12.51
C ALA A 230 -7.14 -22.01 12.25
N VAL A 231 -7.56 -21.21 13.25
CA VAL A 231 -7.49 -19.75 13.20
C VAL A 231 -6.07 -19.27 13.56
N GLU A 232 -5.42 -19.92 14.51
CA GLU A 232 -4.04 -19.60 14.93
C GLU A 232 -3.01 -19.98 13.85
N ALA A 233 -3.24 -21.04 13.07
CA ALA A 233 -2.40 -21.41 11.93
C ALA A 233 -2.48 -20.43 10.72
N ARG A 234 -3.41 -19.47 10.73
CA ARG A 234 -3.47 -18.38 9.74
C ARG A 234 -2.84 -17.07 10.22
N GLY A 235 -2.49 -16.96 11.50
CA GLY A 235 -1.76 -15.83 12.07
C GLY A 235 -0.26 -16.11 12.15
N GLY A 236 0.34 -16.49 11.01
CA GLY A 236 1.73 -16.90 10.91
C GLY A 236 2.70 -15.88 11.53
N ASP A 237 3.39 -16.36 12.56
CA ASP A 237 4.84 -16.27 12.79
C ASP A 237 5.56 -15.28 11.85
N LEU A 238 5.70 -14.03 12.31
CA LEU A 238 6.68 -13.09 11.77
C LEU A 238 8.06 -13.56 12.23
N GLY A 239 8.57 -14.55 11.49
CA GLY A 239 9.95 -14.99 11.58
C GLY A 239 10.88 -13.79 11.45
N GLU A 240 11.74 -13.67 12.44
CA GLU A 240 12.90 -12.79 12.51
C GLU A 240 13.73 -12.94 11.23
N ILE A 241 13.55 -12.03 10.27
CA ILE A 241 14.40 -11.95 9.07
C ILE A 241 15.73 -11.34 9.52
N VAL A 242 16.66 -12.22 9.87
CA VAL A 242 18.08 -11.90 10.02
C VAL A 242 18.60 -11.48 8.63
N PHE A 243 18.93 -10.19 8.49
CA PHE A 243 19.64 -9.67 7.33
C PHE A 243 21.04 -10.30 7.24
N GLY A 244 21.15 -11.39 6.49
CA GLY A 244 22.41 -11.93 6.01
C GLY A 244 22.94 -11.06 4.88
N SER A 245 23.80 -10.09 5.20
CA SER A 245 24.69 -9.47 4.22
C SER A 245 25.68 -10.51 3.71
N ASP A 246 25.35 -11.19 2.61
CA ASP A 246 26.33 -12.00 1.89
C ASP A 246 26.81 -11.28 0.63
N LYS A 247 28.13 -11.21 0.56
CA LYS A 247 28.92 -10.48 -0.41
C LYS A 247 29.11 -11.34 -1.65
N GLY A 248 29.03 -10.69 -2.80
CA GLY A 248 30.00 -10.93 -3.86
C GLY A 248 29.56 -11.86 -4.98
N TRP A 249 29.31 -11.24 -6.12
CA TRP A 249 29.75 -11.71 -7.44
C TRP A 249 30.26 -10.44 -8.15
N GLY A 250 31.49 -10.29 -8.66
CA GLY A 250 32.51 -11.27 -9.02
C GLY A 250 32.77 -11.20 -10.52
N LYS A 251 33.59 -10.22 -10.93
CA LYS A 251 34.33 -10.03 -12.20
C LYS A 251 33.58 -9.98 -13.53
#